data_AF-A0A3P8DIV9-F1
#
_entry.id   AF-A0A3P8DIV9-F1
#
_cell.length_a   1.000
_cell.length_b   1.000
_cell.length_c   1.000
_cell.angle_alpha   90.00
_cell.angle_beta   90.00
_cell.angle_gamma   90.00
#
_symmetry.space_group_name_H-M   'P 1'
#
loop_
_entity.id
_entity.type
_entity.pdbx_description
1 polymer ?
#
loop_
_entity_poly.entity_id
_entity_poly.type
_entity_poly.pdbx_seq_one_letter_code
_entity_poly.pdbx_strand_id
1 'polypeptide(L)'
;MDRVLNRGSTLWIWPKPEFENNVYNRLLIQQSKSPFTVYNSSTIPSHWEIMTNNNNSLFPPILLIASPDYIFHSNAWPLNMSHYNLIDPKGMHGYDPELPDMHIPLFIYGPNSNRGVQLNFTKEIRPIHIHSLMAYLSSINLPDFRSLDLFKPLLSHNYDYDNNQLSPVLNNLYWSLNDKSSSLSFSSLLHGDRFMITFLIGAAVLTCFFVLICTFIVLVCIRCRISLMTTRVVGCHDELNKELVKSEVLSEA
;
A
#
# COMPACT_ATOMS: atom_id res chain seq x y z
N MET A 1 -30.27 15.38 -3.93
CA MET A 1 -29.24 14.58 -3.24
C MET A 1 -29.14 15.04 -1.80
N ASP A 2 -28.87 14.15 -0.84
CA ASP A 2 -28.70 14.57 0.57
C ASP A 2 -27.24 14.84 0.91
N ARG A 3 -26.31 14.03 0.38
CA ARG A 3 -24.87 14.25 0.55
C ARG A 3 -24.08 13.60 -0.57
N VAL A 4 -23.04 14.29 -1.04
CA VAL A 4 -22.02 13.73 -1.94
C VAL A 4 -20.65 14.09 -1.38
N LEU A 5 -19.74 13.10 -1.33
CA LEU A 5 -18.36 13.30 -0.89
C LEU A 5 -17.42 12.82 -1.99
N ASN A 6 -16.70 13.78 -2.59
CA ASN A 6 -15.68 13.52 -3.59
C ASN A 6 -14.30 13.38 -2.94
N ARG A 7 -13.70 12.19 -3.03
CA ARG A 7 -12.34 11.90 -2.54
C ARG A 7 -11.33 11.69 -3.69
N GLY A 8 -11.71 12.00 -4.93
CA GLY A 8 -10.84 11.91 -6.09
C GLY A 8 -10.96 10.56 -6.77
N SER A 9 -10.36 9.52 -6.20
CA SER A 9 -10.51 8.15 -6.72
C SER A 9 -11.87 7.54 -6.42
N THR A 10 -12.56 8.04 -5.40
CA THR A 10 -13.89 7.57 -5.00
C THR A 10 -14.89 8.70 -4.83
N LEU A 11 -16.15 8.42 -5.15
CA LEU A 11 -17.27 9.33 -4.94
C LEU A 11 -18.35 8.61 -4.15
N TRP A 12 -18.68 9.15 -2.98
CA TRP A 12 -19.62 8.55 -2.04
C TRP A 12 -20.92 9.35 -2.09
N ILE A 13 -22.03 8.69 -2.38
CA ILE A 13 -23.31 9.35 -2.66
C ILE A 13 -24.38 8.82 -1.71
N TRP A 14 -25.03 9.74 -0.99
CA TRP A 14 -26.26 9.52 -0.22
C TRP A 14 -27.38 10.30 -0.91
N PRO A 15 -28.14 9.64 -1.81
CA PRO A 15 -29.33 10.23 -2.38
C PRO A 15 -30.45 10.28 -1.32
N LYS A 16 -31.50 11.05 -1.57
CA LYS A 16 -32.74 10.88 -0.81
C LYS A 16 -33.29 9.48 -1.07
N PRO A 17 -33.87 8.79 -0.06
CA PRO A 17 -34.32 7.39 -0.21
C PRO A 17 -35.22 7.14 -1.42
N GLU A 18 -36.13 8.07 -1.73
CA GLU A 18 -37.05 7.96 -2.86
C GLU A 18 -36.38 8.05 -4.25
N PHE A 19 -35.14 8.54 -4.31
CA PHE A 19 -34.38 8.70 -5.57
C PHE A 19 -33.20 7.72 -5.71
N GLU A 20 -32.92 6.88 -4.71
CA GLU A 20 -31.73 6.02 -4.71
C GLU A 20 -31.63 5.14 -5.96
N ASN A 21 -32.71 4.41 -6.28
CA ASN A 21 -32.76 3.54 -7.46
C ASN A 21 -32.60 4.32 -8.78
N ASN A 22 -33.19 5.52 -8.85
CA ASN A 22 -33.09 6.36 -10.05
C ASN A 22 -31.64 6.82 -10.26
N VAL A 23 -30.99 7.30 -9.20
CA VAL A 23 -29.60 7.74 -9.22
C VAL A 23 -28.68 6.58 -9.60
N TYR A 24 -28.83 5.43 -8.96
CA TYR A 24 -28.01 4.26 -9.22
C TYR A 24 -28.10 3.80 -10.69
N ASN A 25 -29.32 3.68 -11.23
CA ASN A 25 -29.53 3.26 -12.61
C ASN A 25 -28.93 4.23 -13.63
N ARG A 26 -29.03 5.54 -13.37
CA ARG A 26 -28.41 6.55 -14.24
C ARG A 26 -26.89 6.45 -14.22
N LEU A 27 -26.29 6.23 -13.05
CA LEU A 27 -24.85 6.04 -12.91
C LEU A 27 -24.36 4.76 -13.61
N LEU A 28 -25.14 3.67 -13.56
CA LEU A 28 -24.84 2.44 -14.31
C LEU A 28 -24.83 2.68 -15.83
N ILE A 29 -25.75 3.49 -16.36
CA ILE A 29 -25.74 3.87 -17.78
C ILE A 29 -24.45 4.63 -18.12
N GLN A 30 -24.02 5.52 -17.23
CA GLN A 30 -22.80 6.34 -17.43
C GLN A 30 -21.51 5.55 -17.30
N GLN A 31 -21.47 4.49 -16.48
CA GLN A 31 -20.33 3.59 -16.39
C GLN A 31 -19.93 2.99 -17.75
N SER A 32 -20.87 2.78 -18.68
CA SER A 32 -20.54 2.31 -20.04
C SER A 32 -19.76 3.31 -20.90
N LYS A 33 -19.74 4.59 -20.49
CA LYS A 33 -19.15 5.71 -21.24
C LYS A 33 -17.96 6.35 -20.54
N SER A 34 -17.72 6.00 -19.28
CA SER A 34 -16.78 6.68 -18.40
C SER A 34 -15.97 5.67 -17.59
N PRO A 35 -14.70 5.96 -17.27
CA PRO A 35 -13.79 5.02 -16.62
C PRO A 35 -14.02 4.99 -15.10
N PHE A 36 -15.14 4.43 -14.67
CA PHE A 36 -15.44 4.16 -13.27
C PHE A 36 -16.37 2.95 -13.13
N THR A 37 -16.39 2.37 -11.93
CA THR A 37 -17.35 1.33 -11.55
C THR A 37 -18.29 1.87 -10.46
N VAL A 38 -19.58 1.55 -10.59
CA VAL A 38 -20.62 1.87 -9.62
C VAL A 38 -20.93 0.65 -8.78
N TYR A 39 -20.97 0.85 -7.47
CA TYR A 39 -21.35 -0.16 -6.50
C TYR A 39 -22.52 0.36 -5.65
N ASN A 40 -23.38 -0.56 -5.25
CA ASN A 40 -24.29 -0.39 -4.13
C ASN A 40 -23.98 -1.46 -3.09
N SER A 41 -24.76 -1.51 -2.00
CA SER A 41 -24.61 -2.50 -0.93
C SER A 41 -24.66 -3.95 -1.41
N SER A 42 -25.38 -4.25 -2.49
CA SER A 42 -25.54 -5.61 -3.04
C SER A 42 -24.47 -6.00 -4.05
N THR A 43 -23.80 -5.04 -4.69
CA THR A 43 -22.82 -5.28 -5.74
C THR A 43 -21.38 -5.06 -5.31
N ILE A 44 -21.16 -4.49 -4.11
CA ILE A 44 -19.81 -4.32 -3.59
C ILE A 44 -19.11 -5.67 -3.42
N PRO A 45 -17.82 -5.79 -3.77
CA PRO A 45 -17.14 -7.07 -3.68
C PRO A 45 -17.08 -7.59 -2.25
N SER A 46 -17.54 -8.83 -2.04
CA SER A 46 -17.61 -9.45 -0.72
C SER A 46 -16.25 -9.56 -0.02
N HIS A 47 -15.16 -9.69 -0.79
CA HIS A 47 -13.79 -9.77 -0.29
C HIS A 47 -13.28 -8.45 0.32
N TRP A 48 -13.98 -7.32 0.13
CA TRP A 48 -13.69 -6.07 0.82
C TRP A 48 -14.21 -6.07 2.27
N GLU A 49 -15.02 -7.05 2.66
CA GLU A 49 -15.52 -7.24 4.04
C GLU A 49 -16.26 -6.01 4.60
N ILE A 50 -16.87 -5.21 3.73
CA ILE A 50 -17.67 -4.05 4.12
C ILE A 50 -19.04 -4.52 4.59
N MET A 51 -19.36 -4.25 5.86
CA MET A 51 -20.67 -4.56 6.42
C MET A 51 -21.72 -3.53 5.95
N THR A 52 -22.62 -3.96 5.07
CA THR A 52 -23.67 -3.12 4.47
C THR A 52 -25.04 -3.30 5.11
N ASN A 53 -25.23 -4.32 5.97
CA ASN A 53 -26.55 -4.76 6.44
C ASN A 53 -27.06 -4.04 7.71
N ASN A 54 -26.31 -3.06 8.24
CA ASN A 54 -26.70 -2.33 9.43
C ASN A 54 -27.22 -0.93 9.06
N ASN A 55 -28.37 -0.55 9.62
CA ASN A 55 -29.01 0.77 9.42
C ASN A 55 -28.14 1.98 9.84
N ASN A 56 -27.00 1.74 10.48
CA ASN A 56 -25.99 2.74 10.88
C ASN A 56 -24.69 2.61 10.08
N SER A 57 -24.74 2.08 8.87
CA SER A 57 -23.53 2.00 8.04
C SER A 57 -23.04 3.41 7.69
N LEU A 58 -21.81 3.73 8.08
CA LEU A 58 -21.08 4.92 7.60
C LEU A 58 -20.74 4.80 6.10
N PHE A 59 -21.02 3.65 5.51
CA PHE A 59 -20.83 3.38 4.09
C PHE A 59 -21.95 4.03 3.25
N PRO A 60 -21.62 4.61 2.08
CA PRO A 60 -22.62 5.25 1.25
C PRO A 60 -23.54 4.21 0.58
N PRO A 61 -24.84 4.53 0.37
CA PRO A 61 -25.72 3.71 -0.45
C PRO A 61 -25.19 3.44 -1.86
N ILE A 62 -24.51 4.43 -2.44
CA ILE A 62 -23.88 4.35 -3.76
C ILE A 62 -22.41 4.77 -3.65
N LEU A 63 -21.51 3.89 -4.07
CA LEU A 63 -20.07 4.14 -4.17
C LEU A 63 -19.65 4.09 -5.63
N LEU A 64 -18.92 5.09 -6.09
CA LEU A 64 -18.20 5.06 -7.35
C LEU A 64 -16.70 4.95 -7.08
N ILE A 65 -16.02 4.12 -7.87
CA ILE A 65 -14.55 4.03 -7.90
C ILE A 65 -14.09 4.30 -9.32
N ALA A 66 -13.22 5.30 -9.50
CA ALA A 66 -12.59 5.59 -10.78
C ALA A 66 -11.64 4.45 -11.18
N SER A 67 -11.47 4.22 -12.47
CA SER A 67 -10.39 3.34 -12.96
C SER A 67 -9.01 3.94 -12.63
N PRO A 68 -7.93 3.12 -12.61
CA PRO A 68 -6.56 3.62 -12.44
C PRO A 68 -6.26 4.81 -13.37
N ASP A 69 -5.48 5.76 -12.88
CA ASP A 69 -5.12 7.02 -13.56
C ASP A 69 -6.26 8.04 -13.76
N TYR A 70 -7.47 7.75 -13.29
CA TYR A 70 -8.59 8.69 -13.32
C TYR A 70 -8.97 9.20 -11.92
N ILE A 71 -9.54 10.41 -11.87
CA ILE A 71 -10.15 10.98 -10.67
C ILE A 71 -11.48 11.65 -11.05
N PHE A 72 -12.39 11.74 -10.08
CA PHE A 72 -13.61 12.52 -10.17
C PHE A 72 -13.33 14.00 -9.96
N HIS A 73 -13.66 14.80 -10.97
CA HIS A 73 -13.61 16.25 -10.90
C HIS A 73 -15.03 16.81 -11.01
N SER A 74 -15.44 17.66 -10.08
CA SER A 74 -16.75 18.31 -10.10
C SER A 74 -16.67 19.71 -9.51
N ASN A 75 -17.34 20.66 -10.16
CA ASN A 75 -17.49 22.02 -9.64
C ASN A 75 -18.56 22.09 -8.54
N ALA A 76 -19.55 21.21 -8.59
CA ALA A 76 -20.62 21.12 -7.59
C ALA A 76 -20.15 20.38 -6.33
N TRP A 77 -19.36 19.32 -6.51
CA TRP A 77 -18.75 18.54 -5.43
C TRP A 77 -17.23 18.54 -5.57
N PRO A 78 -16.58 19.66 -5.21
CA PRO A 78 -15.15 19.79 -5.33
C PRO A 78 -14.44 18.67 -4.57
N LEU A 79 -13.27 18.30 -5.08
CA LEU A 79 -12.41 17.33 -4.42
C LEU A 79 -12.18 17.76 -2.97
N ASN A 80 -12.49 16.88 -2.02
CA ASN A 80 -12.28 17.18 -0.62
C ASN A 80 -10.78 17.12 -0.29
N MET A 81 -10.12 18.26 -0.46
CA MET A 81 -8.70 18.47 -0.16
C MET A 81 -8.49 19.12 1.21
N SER A 82 -9.46 19.07 2.13
CA SER A 82 -9.37 19.75 3.43
C SER A 82 -8.11 19.40 4.24
N HIS A 83 -7.46 18.28 3.93
CA HIS A 83 -6.23 17.82 4.58
C HIS A 83 -4.94 18.12 3.79
N TYR A 84 -5.02 18.67 2.57
CA TYR A 84 -3.84 18.96 1.73
C TYR A 84 -3.97 20.31 1.01
N ASN A 85 -2.99 21.20 1.17
CA ASN A 85 -2.84 22.41 0.36
C ASN A 85 -2.28 22.07 -1.04
N LEU A 86 -2.98 21.24 -1.80
CA LEU A 86 -2.60 20.86 -3.15
C LEU A 86 -3.61 21.44 -4.14
N ILE A 87 -3.09 22.19 -5.12
CA ILE A 87 -3.88 22.75 -6.22
C ILE A 87 -4.31 21.64 -7.17
N ASP A 88 -3.41 20.67 -7.43
CA ASP A 88 -3.67 19.50 -8.26
C ASP A 88 -3.02 18.25 -7.64
N PRO A 89 -3.75 17.13 -7.47
CA PRO A 89 -3.17 15.88 -7.00
C PRO A 89 -2.26 15.26 -8.07
N LYS A 90 -1.02 14.95 -7.70
CA LYS A 90 -0.07 14.23 -8.58
C LYS A 90 -0.19 12.71 -8.49
N GLY A 91 -0.89 12.23 -7.47
CA GLY A 91 -1.15 10.83 -7.21
C GLY A 91 -2.38 10.71 -6.32
N MET A 92 -3.07 9.57 -6.43
CA MET A 92 -4.28 9.29 -5.69
C MET A 92 -4.26 7.83 -5.24
N HIS A 93 -4.87 7.56 -4.10
CA HIS A 93 -5.08 6.21 -3.57
C HIS A 93 -6.57 5.98 -3.32
N GLY A 94 -6.96 4.76 -2.93
CA GLY A 94 -8.37 4.43 -2.69
C GLY A 94 -9.09 3.88 -3.92
N TYR A 95 -8.34 3.48 -4.95
CA TYR A 95 -8.83 2.62 -6.02
C TYR A 95 -9.11 1.20 -5.50
N ASP A 96 -9.45 0.28 -6.40
CA ASP A 96 -9.62 -1.14 -6.08
C ASP A 96 -8.37 -1.68 -5.34
N PRO A 97 -8.52 -2.25 -4.14
CA PRO A 97 -7.40 -2.75 -3.33
C PRO A 97 -6.62 -3.91 -3.98
N GLU A 98 -7.18 -4.58 -5.01
CA GLU A 98 -6.50 -5.65 -5.75
C GLU A 98 -5.47 -5.13 -6.77
N LEU A 99 -5.44 -3.82 -7.01
CA LEU A 99 -4.48 -3.19 -7.90
C LEU A 99 -3.08 -3.18 -7.25
N PRO A 100 -2.01 -3.57 -7.99
CA PRO A 100 -0.65 -3.61 -7.45
C PRO A 100 -0.20 -2.30 -6.79
N ASP A 101 -0.59 -1.15 -7.33
CA ASP A 101 -0.20 0.16 -6.82
C ASP A 101 -0.91 0.54 -5.50
N MET A 102 -2.01 -0.14 -5.16
CA MET A 102 -2.71 0.02 -3.88
C MET A 102 -2.14 -0.88 -2.78
N HIS A 103 -1.26 -1.82 -3.12
CA HIS A 103 -0.62 -2.69 -2.15
C HIS A 103 0.44 -1.94 -1.35
N ILE A 104 0.47 -2.18 -0.04
CA ILE A 104 1.47 -1.60 0.87
C ILE A 104 2.55 -2.63 1.19
N PRO A 105 3.83 -2.22 1.26
CA PRO A 105 4.89 -3.12 1.70
C PRO A 105 4.82 -3.35 3.21
N LEU A 106 5.11 -4.58 3.64
CA LEU A 106 5.29 -4.94 5.05
C LEU A 106 6.75 -5.31 5.31
N PHE A 107 7.39 -4.60 6.23
CA PHE A 107 8.73 -4.92 6.72
C PHE A 107 8.66 -5.22 8.21
N ILE A 108 9.29 -6.33 8.61
CA ILE A 108 9.39 -6.73 10.02
C ILE A 108 10.88 -6.82 10.36
N TYR A 109 11.28 -6.14 11.42
CA TYR A 109 12.64 -6.18 11.94
C TYR A 109 12.62 -6.15 13.47
N GLY A 110 13.24 -7.13 14.09
CA GLY A 110 13.34 -7.20 15.55
C GLY A 110 14.01 -8.48 16.05
N PRO A 111 14.23 -8.60 17.37
CA PRO A 111 14.84 -9.78 17.99
C PRO A 111 14.03 -11.05 17.76
N ASN A 112 12.69 -10.92 17.65
CA ASN A 112 11.78 -12.03 17.45
C ASN A 112 11.44 -12.31 15.98
N SER A 113 12.20 -11.73 15.03
CA SER A 113 11.98 -11.94 13.60
C SER A 113 13.17 -12.65 12.94
N ASN A 114 12.89 -13.53 11.99
CA ASN A 114 13.91 -14.17 11.17
C ASN A 114 14.51 -13.15 10.18
N ARG A 115 15.84 -13.15 10.07
CA ARG A 115 16.56 -12.25 9.16
C ARG A 115 16.62 -12.83 7.76
N GLY A 116 16.55 -11.96 6.75
CA GLY A 116 16.72 -12.35 5.35
C GLY A 116 15.58 -13.20 4.78
N VAL A 117 14.48 -13.35 5.52
CA VAL A 117 13.29 -14.04 5.03
C VAL A 117 12.46 -13.05 4.21
N GLN A 118 12.26 -13.38 2.94
CA GLN A 118 11.28 -12.73 2.09
C GLN A 118 10.16 -13.72 1.84
N LEU A 119 8.94 -13.35 2.23
CA LEU A 119 7.77 -14.09 1.79
C LEU A 119 7.46 -13.68 0.35
N ASN A 120 7.18 -14.67 -0.48
CA ASN A 120 6.42 -14.44 -1.70
C ASN A 120 4.99 -14.19 -1.26
N PHE A 121 4.68 -12.93 -0.98
CA PHE A 121 3.35 -12.52 -0.55
C PHE A 121 2.34 -12.90 -1.64
N THR A 122 1.57 -13.95 -1.37
CA THR A 122 0.29 -14.19 -2.02
C THR A 122 -0.68 -13.11 -1.53
N LYS A 123 -1.81 -12.93 -2.23
CA LYS A 123 -2.90 -12.01 -1.86
C LYS A 123 -3.54 -12.28 -0.48
N GLU A 124 -2.98 -13.21 0.30
CA GLU A 124 -3.52 -13.73 1.54
C GLU A 124 -3.15 -12.87 2.76
N ILE A 125 -2.04 -12.12 2.74
CA ILE A 125 -1.69 -11.24 3.86
C ILE A 125 -2.35 -9.87 3.68
N ARG A 126 -3.38 -9.61 4.50
CA ARG A 126 -4.13 -8.35 4.52
C ARG A 126 -3.81 -7.56 5.80
N PRO A 127 -3.99 -6.22 5.81
CA PRO A 127 -3.75 -5.38 6.99
C PRO A 127 -4.46 -5.84 8.26
N ILE A 128 -5.65 -6.46 8.14
CA ILE A 128 -6.40 -7.01 9.28
C ILE A 128 -5.62 -8.08 10.07
N HIS A 129 -4.70 -8.81 9.42
CA HIS A 129 -3.89 -9.84 10.06
C HIS A 129 -2.77 -9.25 10.94
N ILE A 130 -2.36 -8.00 10.70
CA ILE A 130 -1.26 -7.33 11.41
C ILE A 130 -1.58 -7.15 12.90
N HIS A 131 -2.85 -7.03 13.28
CA HIS A 131 -3.25 -6.93 14.68
C HIS A 131 -2.80 -8.15 15.50
N SER A 132 -2.96 -9.37 14.97
CA SER A 132 -2.53 -10.60 15.64
C SER A 132 -1.01 -10.67 15.79
N LEU A 133 -0.27 -10.22 14.77
CA LEU A 133 1.19 -10.11 14.83
C LEU A 133 1.63 -9.11 15.91
N MET A 134 1.03 -7.92 15.97
CA MET A 134 1.37 -6.90 16.96
C MET A 134 1.08 -7.37 18.39
N ALA A 135 -0.06 -8.04 18.60
CA ALA A 135 -0.41 -8.60 19.90
C ALA A 135 0.58 -9.69 20.33
N TYR A 136 0.95 -10.61 19.43
CA TYR A 136 1.96 -11.63 19.69
C TYR A 136 3.30 -11.02 20.08
N LEU A 137 3.81 -10.05 19.30
CA LEU A 137 5.08 -9.37 19.60
C LEU A 137 5.04 -8.58 20.92
N SER A 138 3.85 -8.15 21.34
CA SER A 138 3.62 -7.43 22.60
C SER A 138 3.31 -8.37 23.78
N SER A 139 3.35 -9.70 23.58
CA SER A 139 2.92 -10.68 24.59
C SER A 139 1.48 -10.46 25.11
N ILE A 140 0.60 -9.89 24.28
CA ILE A 140 -0.82 -9.71 24.57
C ILE A 140 -1.56 -10.96 24.09
N ASN A 141 -2.28 -11.61 24.99
CA ASN A 141 -3.10 -12.77 24.63
C ASN A 141 -4.38 -12.32 23.91
N LEU A 142 -4.59 -12.80 22.68
CA LEU A 142 -5.82 -12.61 21.92
C LEU A 142 -6.69 -13.86 21.99
N PRO A 143 -8.03 -13.72 21.90
CA PRO A 143 -8.94 -14.85 21.89
C PRO A 143 -8.77 -15.76 20.66
N ASP A 144 -8.16 -15.26 19.57
CA ASP A 144 -7.92 -16.03 18.35
C ASP A 144 -6.64 -15.52 17.64
N PHE A 145 -5.71 -16.45 17.39
CA PHE A 145 -4.46 -16.21 16.67
C PHE A 145 -4.41 -16.92 15.32
N ARG A 146 -5.53 -17.37 14.73
CA ARG A 146 -5.53 -18.01 13.40
C ARG A 146 -4.78 -17.19 12.33
N SER A 147 -4.85 -15.85 12.40
CA SER A 147 -4.11 -14.96 11.50
C SER A 147 -2.60 -14.91 11.77
N LEU A 148 -2.13 -15.33 12.95
CA LEU A 148 -0.70 -15.37 13.30
C LEU A 148 0.05 -16.43 12.50
N ASP A 149 -0.61 -17.52 12.12
CA ASP A 149 -0.02 -18.60 11.33
C ASP A 149 0.58 -18.11 10.02
N LEU A 150 -0.01 -17.05 9.43
CA LEU A 150 0.49 -16.38 8.22
C LEU A 150 1.87 -15.75 8.41
N PHE A 151 2.23 -15.40 9.65
CA PHE A 151 3.49 -14.72 9.99
C PHE A 151 4.52 -15.64 10.63
N LYS A 152 4.17 -16.88 11.00
CA LYS A 152 5.11 -17.85 11.62
C LYS A 152 6.46 -17.96 10.90
N PRO A 153 6.54 -18.01 9.55
CA PRO A 153 7.83 -18.06 8.85
C PRO A 153 8.72 -16.83 9.09
N LEU A 154 8.12 -15.67 9.41
CA LEU A 154 8.82 -14.42 9.69
C LEU A 154 9.29 -14.33 11.16
N LEU A 155 8.81 -15.20 12.04
CA LEU A 155 9.06 -15.15 13.47
C LEU A 155 10.12 -16.17 13.89
N SER A 156 11.02 -15.77 14.79
CA SER A 156 11.97 -16.69 15.42
C SER A 156 11.21 -17.60 16.40
N HIS A 157 11.51 -18.90 16.41
CA HIS A 157 10.76 -19.99 17.09
C HIS A 157 10.73 -19.93 18.64
N ASN A 158 10.83 -18.76 19.27
CA ASN A 158 11.01 -18.63 20.71
C ASN A 158 9.71 -18.51 21.53
N TYR A 159 8.54 -18.69 20.92
CA TYR A 159 7.27 -18.73 21.65
C TYR A 159 6.43 -19.90 21.12
N ASP A 160 6.75 -21.10 21.61
CA ASP A 160 5.78 -22.18 21.63
C ASP A 160 4.64 -21.77 22.56
N TYR A 161 3.46 -21.56 21.98
CA TYR A 161 2.23 -21.33 22.72
C TYR A 161 1.65 -22.66 23.28
N ASP A 162 2.31 -23.77 22.97
CA ASP A 162 1.94 -25.10 23.46
C ASP A 162 2.81 -25.51 24.65
N ASN A 163 2.12 -25.65 25.78
CA ASN A 163 2.46 -26.39 27.00
C ASN A 163 2.86 -25.58 28.23
N ASN A 164 1.96 -25.69 29.22
CA ASN A 164 2.29 -25.87 30.63
C ASN A 164 3.65 -26.58 30.82
N GLN A 165 4.70 -25.86 31.22
CA GLN A 165 5.70 -26.21 32.25
C GLN A 165 7.04 -25.46 32.04
N LEU A 166 7.67 -25.13 33.17
CA LEU A 166 8.95 -24.44 33.35
C LEU A 166 10.11 -24.93 32.46
N SER A 167 10.94 -23.99 31.97
CA SER A 167 12.26 -23.68 32.58
C SER A 167 13.04 -22.59 31.82
N PRO A 168 13.40 -21.45 32.45
CA PRO A 168 14.12 -20.34 31.82
C PRO A 168 15.64 -20.37 32.12
N VAL A 169 16.35 -21.48 31.85
CA VAL A 169 17.78 -21.60 32.25
C VAL A 169 18.76 -21.95 31.11
N LEU A 170 18.34 -22.29 29.89
CA LEU A 170 19.27 -22.77 28.85
C LEU A 170 19.67 -21.76 27.75
N ASN A 171 19.06 -20.58 27.65
CA ASN A 171 19.34 -19.65 26.54
C ASN A 171 20.55 -18.72 26.74
N ASN A 172 21.15 -18.66 27.92
CA ASN A 172 22.34 -17.82 28.17
C ASN A 172 23.68 -18.49 27.81
N LEU A 173 23.69 -19.78 27.43
CA LEU A 173 24.96 -20.46 27.08
C LEU A 173 25.31 -20.46 25.60
N TYR A 174 24.37 -20.13 24.70
CA TYR A 174 24.60 -20.22 23.24
C TYR A 174 25.20 -18.94 22.63
N TRP A 175 25.14 -17.81 23.33
CA TRP A 175 25.62 -16.51 22.83
C TRP A 175 27.08 -16.16 23.17
N SER A 176 27.83 -17.06 23.81
CA SER A 176 29.23 -16.82 24.23
C SER A 176 30.28 -17.60 23.42
N LEU A 177 29.88 -18.54 22.55
CA LEU A 177 30.83 -19.43 21.86
C LEU A 177 31.18 -19.05 20.41
N ASN A 178 30.64 -17.98 19.84
CA ASN A 178 30.92 -17.58 18.45
C ASN A 178 31.79 -16.32 18.27
N ASP A 179 32.30 -15.73 19.35
CA ASP A 179 33.30 -14.64 19.28
C ASP A 179 34.73 -15.17 19.26
N LYS A 180 35.03 -16.03 18.28
CA LYS A 180 36.42 -16.28 17.83
C LYS A 180 36.52 -16.03 16.33
N SER A 181 36.39 -14.75 15.95
CA SER A 181 36.95 -14.28 14.70
C SER A 181 38.46 -14.06 14.89
N SER A 182 39.19 -14.82 14.09
CA SER A 182 40.64 -14.90 13.98
C SER A 182 41.31 -13.53 13.81
N SER A 183 42.28 -13.26 14.67
CA SER A 183 43.33 -12.25 14.44
C SER A 183 44.21 -12.67 13.26
N LEU A 184 44.10 -11.95 12.15
CA LEU A 184 45.05 -12.07 11.04
C LEU A 184 46.30 -11.26 11.40
N SER A 185 47.37 -11.98 11.71
CA SER A 185 48.72 -11.42 11.82
C SER A 185 49.27 -11.14 10.41
N PHE A 186 49.62 -9.89 10.15
CA PHE A 186 50.39 -9.51 8.96
C PHE A 186 51.87 -9.52 9.32
N SER A 187 52.60 -10.49 8.77
CA SER A 187 54.06 -10.47 8.75
C SER A 187 54.54 -9.58 7.59
N SER A 188 55.51 -8.74 7.92
CA SER A 188 56.23 -7.86 7.01
C SER A 188 57.38 -8.61 6.33
N LEU A 189 57.47 -8.57 4.99
CA LEU A 189 58.63 -8.13 4.19
C LEU A 189 58.52 -8.60 2.72
N LEU A 190 58.95 -7.72 1.80
CA LEU A 190 59.26 -7.91 0.37
C LEU A 190 58.09 -7.85 -0.65
N HIS A 191 57.70 -6.64 -1.07
CA HIS A 191 57.61 -6.19 -2.48
C HIS A 191 56.87 -4.83 -2.59
N GLY A 192 57.58 -3.73 -2.35
CA GLY A 192 57.02 -2.37 -2.40
C GLY A 192 56.47 -1.94 -3.76
N ASP A 193 56.98 -2.49 -4.86
CA ASP A 193 56.62 -2.01 -6.21
C ASP A 193 55.33 -2.64 -6.76
N ARG A 194 54.99 -3.88 -6.35
CA ARG A 194 53.75 -4.54 -6.81
C ARG A 194 52.50 -4.06 -6.06
N PHE A 195 52.64 -3.67 -4.80
CA PHE A 195 51.53 -3.18 -4.00
C PHE A 195 51.01 -1.82 -4.50
N MET A 196 51.92 -0.91 -4.84
CA MET A 196 51.56 0.42 -5.36
C MET A 196 50.84 0.35 -6.71
N ILE A 197 51.28 -0.53 -7.62
CA ILE A 197 50.61 -0.75 -8.92
C ILE A 197 49.22 -1.35 -8.71
N THR A 198 49.08 -2.34 -7.83
CA THR A 198 47.78 -2.97 -7.54
C THR A 198 46.81 -1.98 -6.88
N PHE A 199 47.30 -1.10 -6.00
CA PHE A 199 46.51 -0.04 -5.39
C PHE A 199 46.04 0.99 -6.42
N LEU A 200 46.92 1.42 -7.33
CA LEU A 200 46.56 2.36 -8.40
C LEU A 200 45.54 1.78 -9.37
N ILE A 201 45.68 0.50 -9.75
CA ILE A 201 44.69 -0.21 -10.59
C ILE A 201 43.36 -0.32 -9.84
N GLY A 202 43.38 -0.70 -8.56
CA GLY A 202 42.17 -0.78 -7.73
C GLY A 202 41.45 0.56 -7.60
N ALA A 203 42.19 1.65 -7.37
CA ALA A 203 41.64 3.00 -7.31
C ALA A 203 41.05 3.44 -8.66
N ALA A 204 41.73 3.18 -9.77
CA ALA A 204 41.23 3.49 -11.11
C ALA A 204 39.93 2.73 -11.43
N VAL A 205 39.87 1.43 -11.15
CA VAL A 205 38.66 0.61 -11.34
C VAL A 205 37.51 1.11 -10.47
N LEU A 206 37.78 1.49 -9.22
CA LEU A 206 36.76 2.05 -8.33
C LEU A 206 36.21 3.39 -8.84
N THR A 207 37.07 4.26 -9.38
CA THR A 207 36.62 5.53 -9.98
C THR A 207 35.81 5.31 -11.26
N CYS A 208 36.19 4.37 -12.12
CA CYS A 208 35.39 4.01 -13.29
C CYS A 208 34.02 3.43 -12.90
N PHE A 209 33.97 2.57 -11.88
CA PHE A 209 32.70 2.04 -11.36
C PHE A 209 31.81 3.15 -10.79
N PHE A 210 32.39 4.12 -10.07
CA PHE A 210 31.65 5.26 -9.54
C PHE A 210 31.04 6.11 -10.66
N VAL A 211 31.79 6.40 -11.72
CA VAL A 211 31.27 7.13 -12.90
C VAL A 211 30.16 6.36 -13.62
N LEU A 212 30.27 5.04 -13.73
CA LEU A 212 29.23 4.19 -14.33
C LEU A 212 27.95 4.17 -13.47
N ILE A 213 28.08 4.10 -12.15
CA ILE A 213 26.93 4.17 -11.24
C ILE A 213 26.26 5.54 -11.32
N CYS A 214 27.03 6.64 -11.33
CA CYS A 214 26.47 7.98 -11.48
C CYS A 214 25.74 8.16 -12.81
N THR A 215 26.31 7.69 -13.93
CA THR A 215 25.64 7.78 -15.24
C THR A 215 24.38 6.92 -15.31
N PHE A 216 24.39 5.72 -14.71
CA PHE A 216 23.20 4.88 -14.58
C PHE A 216 22.09 5.56 -13.76
N ILE A 217 22.43 6.15 -12.60
CA ILE A 217 21.47 6.89 -11.78
C ILE A 217 20.86 8.05 -12.57
N VAL A 218 21.67 8.83 -13.30
CA VAL A 218 21.18 9.94 -14.13
C VAL A 218 20.22 9.44 -15.21
N LEU A 219 20.54 8.34 -15.89
CA LEU A 219 19.67 7.75 -16.91
C LEU A 219 18.34 7.24 -16.32
N VAL A 220 18.37 6.62 -15.14
CA VAL A 220 17.16 6.21 -14.41
C VAL A 220 16.32 7.43 -14.04
N CYS A 221 16.93 8.49 -13.49
CA CYS A 221 16.22 9.73 -13.15
C CYS A 221 15.57 10.39 -14.37
N ILE A 222 16.27 10.45 -15.52
CA ILE A 222 15.72 10.99 -16.77
C ILE A 222 14.53 10.14 -17.24
N ARG A 223 14.66 8.81 -17.22
CA ARG A 223 13.59 7.90 -17.66
C ARG A 223 12.36 7.96 -16.74
N CYS A 224 12.55 8.05 -15.43
CA CYS A 224 11.48 8.28 -14.46
C CYS A 224 10.78 9.62 -14.71
N ARG A 225 11.53 10.69 -15.01
CA ARG A 225 10.96 12.02 -15.28
C ARG A 225 10.12 12.04 -16.55
N ILE A 226 10.54 11.33 -17.60
CA ILE A 226 9.78 11.20 -18.86
C ILE A 226 8.50 10.40 -18.63
N SER A 227 8.57 9.30 -17.87
CA SER A 227 7.40 8.48 -17.52
C SER A 227 6.38 9.24 -16.67
N LEU A 228 6.84 10.16 -15.82
CA LEU A 228 5.96 10.98 -14.97
C LEU A 228 5.23 12.10 -15.74
N MET A 229 5.69 12.46 -16.94
CA MET A 229 5.02 13.47 -17.78
C MET A 229 3.95 12.88 -18.71
N THR A 230 3.84 11.55 -18.79
CA THR A 230 2.85 10.86 -19.64
C THR A 230 1.55 10.50 -18.94
N THR A 231 1.37 10.83 -17.65
CA THR A 231 0.07 10.75 -16.97
C THR A 231 -0.88 11.82 -17.52
N ARG A 232 -1.58 11.47 -18.60
CA ARG A 232 -2.68 12.26 -19.13
C ARG A 232 -3.83 12.22 -18.12
N VAL A 233 -4.06 13.34 -17.43
CA VAL A 233 -5.33 13.62 -16.75
C VAL A 233 -6.39 13.81 -17.84
N VAL A 234 -7.05 12.71 -18.23
CA VAL A 234 -8.25 12.77 -19.09
C VAL A 234 -9.45 12.92 -18.17
N GLY A 235 -9.84 14.17 -17.92
CA GLY A 235 -11.00 14.50 -17.11
C GLY A 235 -12.29 14.02 -17.78
N CYS A 236 -13.06 13.18 -17.09
CA CYS A 236 -14.45 12.88 -17.42
C CYS A 236 -15.33 14.10 -17.06
N HIS A 237 -15.32 15.13 -17.91
CA HIS A 237 -15.56 16.50 -17.44
C HIS A 237 -17.04 16.95 -17.40
N ASP A 238 -17.92 16.49 -18.31
CA ASP A 238 -19.22 17.18 -18.51
C ASP A 238 -20.49 16.34 -18.37
N GLU A 239 -20.49 15.04 -18.69
CA GLU A 239 -21.74 14.26 -18.69
C GLU A 239 -22.21 13.90 -17.26
N LEU A 240 -21.28 13.58 -16.36
CA LEU A 240 -21.62 13.17 -14.98
C LEU A 240 -22.21 14.33 -14.18
N ASN A 241 -21.66 15.55 -14.32
CA ASN A 241 -22.17 16.75 -13.67
C ASN A 241 -23.57 17.11 -14.20
N LYS A 242 -23.80 17.05 -15.52
CA LYS A 242 -25.13 17.32 -16.12
C LYS A 242 -26.17 16.28 -15.70
N GLU A 243 -25.78 15.02 -15.57
CA GLU A 243 -26.70 13.96 -15.15
C GLU A 243 -27.02 14.04 -13.65
N LEU A 244 -26.04 14.27 -12.77
CA LEU A 244 -26.33 14.42 -11.34
C LEU A 244 -27.07 15.72 -11.03
N VAL A 245 -26.81 16.83 -11.73
CA VAL A 245 -27.58 18.08 -11.60
C VAL A 245 -29.00 17.94 -12.18
N LYS A 246 -29.21 17.12 -13.23
CA LYS A 246 -30.58 16.75 -13.67
C LYS A 246 -31.39 16.02 -12.58
N SER A 247 -30.76 15.47 -11.54
CA SER A 247 -31.49 14.93 -10.37
C SER A 247 -31.95 16.02 -9.38
N GLU A 248 -31.51 17.27 -9.55
CA GLU A 248 -32.01 18.44 -8.81
C GLU A 248 -33.12 19.19 -9.55
N VAL A 249 -33.26 19.01 -10.87
CA VAL A 249 -34.29 19.71 -11.67
C VAL A 249 -35.54 18.85 -11.85
N LEU A 250 -36.23 18.57 -10.74
CA LEU A 250 -37.68 18.33 -10.69
C LEU A 250 -38.15 18.65 -9.25
N SER A 251 -37.96 19.90 -8.86
CA SER A 251 -38.59 20.50 -7.68
C SER A 251 -38.74 22.01 -7.91
N GLU A 252 -39.19 22.41 -9.11
CA GLU A 252 -39.78 23.72 -9.34
C GLU A 252 -40.70 23.62 -10.58
N ALA A 253 -41.86 23.01 -10.35
CA ALA A 253 -43.14 23.22 -11.05
C ALA A 253 -44.25 22.63 -10.18
#